data_AF-A0A645AL54-F1
#
_entry.id   AF-A0A645AL54-F1
#
_cell.length_a   1.000
_cell.length_b   1.000
_cell.length_c   1.000
_cell.angle_alpha   90.00
_cell.angle_beta   90.00
_cell.angle_gamma   90.00
#
_symmetry.space_group_name_H-M   'P 1'
#
loop_
_entity.id
_entity.type
_entity.pdbx_description
1 polymer ?
#
loop_
_entity_poly.entity_id
_entity_poly.type
_entity_poly.pdbx_seq_one_letter_code
_entity_poly.pdbx_strand_id
1 'polypeptide(L)'
;MKEGDLFLFFGWFRNTKAKENGYKYDETDKGGRHVLFGYLQIGEIIHTSELQTEVYGWLTNHPHLNKDIYINSYKNTLYLATEHLSFAPDLSGYGIFKFSENLVLTKEGEIKSKWALPDFFKETNISFHKKDSWKDGYFQSAGRGQEFVMKATPQIEEWARDIIRENVATQ
;
A
#
# COMPACT_ATOMS: atom_id res chain seq x y z
N MET A 1 2.16 2.50 14.39
CA MET A 1 1.12 3.25 13.67
C MET A 1 0.84 4.49 14.49
N LYS A 2 1.18 5.64 13.93
CA LYS A 2 0.94 6.99 14.45
C LYS A 2 0.67 7.94 13.29
N GLU A 3 0.18 9.13 13.60
CA GLU A 3 0.08 10.21 12.62
C GLU A 3 1.43 10.49 11.95
N GLY A 4 1.38 10.77 10.64
CA GLY A 4 2.55 10.94 9.77
C GLY A 4 3.11 9.64 9.19
N ASP A 5 2.79 8.47 9.75
CA ASP A 5 3.17 7.19 9.15
C ASP A 5 2.55 7.04 7.75
N LEU A 6 3.27 6.36 6.85
CA LEU A 6 2.90 6.20 5.45
C LEU A 6 2.48 4.76 5.13
N PHE A 7 1.36 4.63 4.44
CA PHE A 7 0.93 3.42 3.77
C PHE A 7 1.24 3.49 2.28
N LEU A 8 1.79 2.38 1.77
CA LEU A 8 1.91 2.10 0.35
C LEU A 8 1.10 0.85 0.06
N PHE A 9 0.10 0.97 -0.81
CA PHE A 9 -0.77 -0.13 -1.17
C PHE A 9 -0.20 -0.87 -2.37
N PHE A 10 -0.15 -2.20 -2.27
CA PHE A 10 0.25 -3.06 -3.38
C PHE A 10 -0.79 -4.15 -3.64
N GLY A 11 -0.86 -4.62 -4.88
CA GLY A 11 -1.78 -5.67 -5.30
C GLY A 11 -1.17 -6.55 -6.37
N TRP A 12 -1.82 -7.68 -6.66
CA TRP A 12 -1.42 -8.55 -7.78
C TRP A 12 -2.18 -8.18 -9.05
N PHE A 13 -1.44 -7.82 -10.09
CA PHE A 13 -1.97 -7.38 -11.37
C PHE A 13 -1.44 -8.25 -12.51
N ARG A 14 -2.22 -8.27 -13.60
CA ARG A 14 -1.86 -8.91 -14.87
C ARG A 14 -2.19 -7.94 -16.00
N ASN A 15 -1.40 -8.01 -17.07
CA ASN A 15 -1.70 -7.29 -18.30
C ASN A 15 -3.08 -7.67 -18.83
N THR A 16 -3.73 -6.71 -19.49
CA THR A 16 -5.03 -6.90 -20.11
C THR A 16 -5.02 -6.53 -21.58
N LYS A 17 -5.78 -7.27 -22.37
CA LYS A 17 -6.07 -6.97 -23.78
C LYS A 17 -7.49 -6.42 -23.88
N ALA A 18 -7.63 -5.30 -24.60
CA ALA A 18 -8.94 -4.76 -24.94
C ALA A 18 -9.74 -5.74 -25.83
N LYS A 19 -11.06 -5.74 -25.66
CA LYS A 19 -12.05 -6.42 -26.48
C LYS A 19 -13.14 -5.41 -26.83
N GLU A 20 -14.02 -5.77 -27.77
CA GLU A 20 -15.18 -4.95 -28.15
C GLU A 20 -16.00 -4.47 -26.93
N ASN A 21 -16.15 -5.30 -25.89
CA ASN A 21 -16.89 -4.97 -24.67
C ASN A 21 -16.05 -5.15 -23.38
N GLY A 22 -14.93 -4.43 -23.29
CA GLY A 22 -14.13 -4.34 -22.06
C GLY A 22 -12.74 -4.96 -22.17
N TYR A 23 -12.28 -5.61 -21.10
CA TYR A 23 -10.91 -6.12 -21.00
C TYR A 23 -10.90 -7.61 -20.66
N LYS A 24 -9.92 -8.35 -21.20
CA LYS A 24 -9.56 -9.69 -20.71
C LYS A 24 -8.12 -9.70 -20.24
N TYR A 25 -7.78 -10.61 -19.34
CA TYR A 25 -6.37 -10.86 -19.02
C TYR A 25 -5.61 -11.33 -20.25
N ASP A 26 -4.37 -10.88 -20.36
CA ASP A 26 -3.43 -11.43 -21.31
C ASP A 26 -3.03 -12.84 -20.87
N GLU A 27 -3.39 -13.82 -21.69
CA GLU A 27 -3.11 -15.24 -21.47
C GLU A 27 -1.60 -15.55 -21.50
N THR A 28 -0.78 -14.68 -22.08
CA THR A 28 0.68 -14.79 -22.06
C THR A 28 1.28 -14.30 -20.74
N ASP A 29 0.62 -13.39 -20.03
CA ASP A 29 1.07 -12.89 -18.72
C ASP A 29 0.49 -13.76 -17.58
N LYS A 30 0.93 -15.02 -17.49
CA LYS A 30 0.41 -15.96 -16.47
C LYS A 30 0.96 -15.69 -15.06
N GLY A 31 2.16 -15.10 -14.96
CA GLY A 31 2.80 -14.81 -13.68
C GLY A 31 2.21 -13.60 -12.97
N GLY A 32 1.78 -12.59 -13.74
CA GLY A 32 1.43 -11.28 -13.20
C GLY A 32 2.56 -10.71 -12.36
N ARG A 33 2.25 -9.68 -11.57
CA ARG A 33 3.23 -9.01 -10.71
C ARG A 33 2.56 -8.30 -9.55
N HIS A 34 3.29 -8.15 -8.44
CA HIS A 34 2.91 -7.25 -7.38
C HIS A 34 3.32 -5.82 -7.78
N VAL A 35 2.38 -4.88 -7.67
CA VAL A 35 2.57 -3.49 -8.07
C VAL A 35 2.04 -2.58 -6.98
N LEU A 36 2.79 -1.54 -6.65
CA LEU A 36 2.32 -0.42 -5.84
C LEU A 36 1.28 0.37 -6.62
N PHE A 37 0.08 0.56 -6.08
CA PHE A 37 -1.03 1.22 -6.78
C PHE A 37 -1.54 2.48 -6.08
N GLY A 38 -1.12 2.76 -4.85
CA GLY A 38 -1.52 3.97 -4.16
C GLY A 38 -0.83 4.16 -2.82
N TYR A 39 -1.19 5.25 -2.15
CA TYR A 39 -0.60 5.64 -0.88
C TYR A 39 -1.61 6.36 0.01
N LEU A 40 -1.30 6.42 1.31
CA LEU A 40 -2.00 7.22 2.31
C LEU A 40 -1.01 7.61 3.41
N GLN A 41 -0.85 8.90 3.69
CA GLN A 41 -0.20 9.39 4.91
C GLN A 41 -1.26 9.61 5.98
N ILE A 42 -1.09 8.96 7.13
CA ILE A 42 -2.05 9.00 8.24
C ILE A 42 -2.10 10.40 8.81
N GLY A 43 -3.28 11.02 8.76
CA GLY A 43 -3.60 12.27 9.44
C GLY A 43 -4.33 12.05 10.75
N GLU A 44 -5.15 11.01 10.84
CA GLU A 44 -5.91 10.68 12.04
C GLU A 44 -6.07 9.17 12.21
N ILE A 45 -6.05 8.71 13.47
CA ILE A 45 -6.27 7.30 13.83
C ILE A 45 -7.47 7.24 14.76
N ILE A 46 -8.52 6.51 14.36
CA ILE A 46 -9.76 6.39 15.13
C ILE A 46 -10.00 4.91 15.42
N HIS A 47 -9.99 4.53 16.70
CA HIS A 47 -10.46 3.21 17.09
C HIS A 47 -11.98 3.15 16.95
N THR A 48 -12.52 2.10 16.32
CA THR A 48 -13.96 2.07 16.04
C THR A 48 -14.82 2.04 17.31
N SER A 49 -14.26 1.60 18.44
CA SER A 49 -14.90 1.69 19.76
C SER A 49 -15.02 3.11 20.30
N GLU A 50 -14.25 4.06 19.75
CA GLU A 50 -14.20 5.47 20.15
C GLU A 50 -14.88 6.39 19.11
N LEU A 51 -15.51 5.80 18.08
CA LEU A 51 -16.09 6.55 16.97
C LEU A 51 -17.30 7.38 17.44
N GLN A 52 -17.15 8.70 17.44
CA GLN A 52 -18.22 9.65 17.75
C GLN A 52 -19.05 9.94 16.50
N THR A 53 -20.25 9.36 16.44
CA THR A 53 -21.10 9.45 15.24
C THR A 53 -21.55 10.88 14.90
N GLU A 54 -21.51 11.79 15.86
CA GLU A 54 -21.82 13.20 15.68
C GLU A 54 -20.72 13.92 14.89
N VAL A 55 -19.47 13.53 15.09
CA VAL A 55 -18.29 14.11 14.43
C VAL A 55 -18.05 13.45 13.07
N TYR A 56 -18.22 12.12 13.00
CA TYR A 56 -17.94 11.32 11.81
C TYR A 56 -19.21 10.78 11.15
N GLY A 57 -20.30 11.56 11.14
CA GLY A 57 -21.58 11.13 10.60
C GLY A 57 -21.50 10.62 9.15
N TRP A 58 -20.60 11.17 8.34
CA TRP A 58 -20.34 10.73 6.96
C TRP A 58 -19.78 9.31 6.85
N LEU A 59 -19.04 8.83 7.86
CA LEU A 59 -18.49 7.48 7.92
C LEU A 59 -19.57 6.41 8.14
N THR A 60 -20.72 6.79 8.69
CA THR A 60 -21.79 5.83 9.04
C THR A 60 -22.44 5.14 7.84
N ASN A 61 -22.29 5.70 6.63
CA ASN A 61 -22.77 5.11 5.39
C ASN A 61 -21.69 4.31 4.64
N HIS A 62 -20.49 4.18 5.20
CA HIS A 62 -19.41 3.46 4.54
C HIS A 62 -19.71 1.94 4.55
N PRO A 63 -19.59 1.23 3.42
CA PRO A 63 -20.02 -0.16 3.27
C PRO A 63 -19.30 -1.14 4.21
N HIS A 64 -18.14 -0.74 4.73
CA HIS A 64 -17.34 -1.51 5.70
C HIS A 64 -17.53 -1.06 7.16
N LEU A 65 -18.48 -0.18 7.47
CA LEU A 65 -18.85 0.26 8.82
C LEU A 65 -20.27 -0.24 9.17
N ASN A 66 -20.44 -1.56 9.20
CA ASN A 66 -21.71 -2.17 9.64
C ASN A 66 -21.82 -2.17 11.18
N LYS A 67 -22.65 -1.28 11.74
CA LYS A 67 -22.80 -1.05 13.19
C LYS A 67 -22.87 -2.33 14.05
N ASP A 68 -23.50 -3.39 13.55
CA ASP A 68 -23.68 -4.66 14.30
C ASP A 68 -22.38 -5.47 14.48
N ILE A 69 -21.35 -5.21 13.65
CA ILE A 69 -20.08 -5.97 13.64
C ILE A 69 -18.93 -5.16 14.28
N TYR A 70 -18.93 -3.82 14.14
CA TYR A 70 -17.77 -2.99 14.51
C TYR A 70 -17.84 -2.35 15.90
N ILE A 71 -19.04 -2.07 16.44
CA ILE A 71 -19.21 -1.36 17.71
C ILE A 71 -18.62 -2.15 18.90
N ASN A 72 -18.57 -3.47 18.81
CA ASN A 72 -18.06 -4.34 19.89
C ASN A 72 -16.63 -4.87 19.65
N SER A 73 -15.95 -4.44 18.58
CA SER A 73 -14.58 -4.88 18.27
C SER A 73 -13.56 -3.78 18.59
N TYR A 74 -12.89 -3.90 19.73
CA TYR A 74 -11.73 -3.06 20.12
C TYR A 74 -10.51 -3.20 19.18
N LYS A 75 -10.61 -4.02 18.12
CA LYS A 75 -9.48 -4.35 17.24
C LYS A 75 -9.53 -3.60 15.90
N ASN A 76 -10.65 -2.96 15.57
CA ASN A 76 -10.79 -2.28 14.29
C ASN A 76 -10.35 -0.82 14.44
N THR A 77 -9.57 -0.35 13.47
CA THR A 77 -8.99 0.99 13.46
C THR A 77 -9.22 1.61 12.09
N LEU A 78 -9.73 2.84 12.08
CA LEU A 78 -9.84 3.67 10.89
C LEU A 78 -8.60 4.56 10.81
N TYR A 79 -8.02 4.63 9.61
CA TYR A 79 -6.93 5.54 9.30
C TYR A 79 -7.47 6.57 8.32
N LEU A 80 -7.57 7.82 8.74
CA LEU A 80 -7.92 8.93 7.85
C LEU A 80 -6.63 9.56 7.34
N ALA A 81 -6.63 9.91 6.06
CA ALA A 81 -5.50 10.55 5.43
C ALA A 81 -5.35 12.00 5.89
N THR A 82 -4.13 12.53 5.85
CA THR A 82 -3.89 13.97 5.82
C THR A 82 -4.54 14.59 4.57
N GLU A 83 -4.91 15.87 4.63
CA GLU A 83 -5.37 16.59 3.43
C GLU A 83 -4.25 16.68 2.39
N HIS A 84 -3.03 17.01 2.84
CA HIS A 84 -1.83 17.15 2.04
C HIS A 84 -0.66 16.38 2.65
N LEU A 85 0.23 15.87 1.79
CA LEU A 85 1.46 15.23 2.27
C LEU A 85 2.35 16.25 2.99
N SER A 86 2.79 15.90 4.18
CA SER A 86 3.74 16.71 4.98
C SER A 86 5.06 17.04 4.26
N PHE A 87 5.44 16.24 3.26
CA PHE A 87 6.69 16.41 2.49
C PHE A 87 6.48 16.88 1.05
N ALA A 88 5.23 17.01 0.61
CA ALA A 88 4.84 17.52 -0.69
C ALA A 88 3.46 18.18 -0.54
N PRO A 89 3.39 19.40 0.05
CA PRO A 89 2.13 20.04 0.40
C PRO A 89 1.21 20.35 -0.79
N ASP A 90 1.75 20.33 -2.00
CA ASP A 90 1.04 20.45 -3.27
C ASP A 90 0.30 19.16 -3.68
N LEU A 91 0.59 18.03 -3.04
CA LEU A 91 -0.04 16.73 -3.30
C LEU A 91 -0.99 16.34 -2.17
N SER A 92 -2.12 15.71 -2.52
CA SER A 92 -3.05 15.15 -1.54
C SER A 92 -2.38 14.08 -0.67
N GLY A 93 -2.77 13.99 0.61
CA GLY A 93 -2.24 13.02 1.57
C GLY A 93 -2.58 11.56 1.27
N TYR A 94 -3.41 11.31 0.27
CA TYR A 94 -3.71 9.99 -0.28
C TYR A 94 -3.85 10.07 -1.80
N GLY A 95 -3.70 8.95 -2.49
CA GLY A 95 -3.88 8.91 -3.93
C GLY A 95 -3.58 7.55 -4.55
N ILE A 96 -3.80 7.49 -5.87
CA ILE A 96 -3.45 6.35 -6.70
C ILE A 96 -2.24 6.69 -7.57
N PHE A 97 -1.46 5.68 -7.92
CA PHE A 97 -0.35 5.83 -8.84
C PHE A 97 -0.78 5.58 -10.29
N LYS A 98 -0.21 6.35 -11.20
CA LYS A 98 -0.14 6.00 -12.62
C LYS A 98 0.91 4.90 -12.78
N PHE A 99 0.53 3.80 -13.43
CA PHE A 99 1.42 2.66 -13.62
C PHE A 99 2.75 3.06 -14.29
N SER A 100 3.85 2.54 -13.74
CA SER A 100 5.22 2.67 -14.19
C SER A 100 6.02 1.46 -13.68
N GLU A 101 7.11 1.11 -14.36
CA GLU A 101 7.92 -0.07 -14.01
C GLU A 101 8.60 0.06 -12.63
N ASN A 102 8.91 1.28 -12.16
CA ASN A 102 9.46 1.52 -10.82
C ASN A 102 8.46 1.21 -9.68
N LEU A 103 7.16 1.02 -9.98
CA LEU A 103 6.14 0.58 -9.02
C LEU A 103 6.05 -0.95 -8.92
N VAL A 104 6.69 -1.69 -9.82
CA VAL A 104 6.65 -3.14 -9.84
C VAL A 104 7.57 -3.69 -8.76
N LEU A 105 6.98 -4.34 -7.76
CA LEU A 105 7.73 -4.99 -6.69
C LEU A 105 8.31 -6.32 -7.16
N THR A 106 7.60 -7.07 -7.99
CA THR A 106 8.06 -8.38 -8.49
C THR A 106 9.30 -8.21 -9.36
N LYS A 107 10.34 -9.00 -9.08
CA LYS A 107 11.55 -9.02 -9.89
C LYS A 107 11.24 -9.51 -11.32
N GLU A 108 11.81 -8.84 -12.31
CA GLU A 108 11.62 -9.21 -13.72
C GLU A 108 12.04 -10.67 -13.98
N GLY A 109 11.21 -11.40 -14.74
CA GLY A 109 11.41 -12.82 -15.03
C GLY A 109 11.11 -13.79 -13.88
N GLU A 110 10.64 -13.30 -12.72
CA GLU A 110 10.39 -14.11 -11.53
C GLU A 110 8.91 -14.19 -11.14
N ILE A 111 8.59 -15.07 -10.20
CA ILE A 111 7.23 -15.22 -9.67
C ILE A 111 6.86 -14.06 -8.72
N LYS A 112 5.56 -13.75 -8.59
CA LYS A 112 5.03 -12.61 -7.83
C LYS A 112 5.55 -12.43 -6.38
N SER A 113 5.97 -13.51 -5.72
CA SER A 113 6.48 -13.47 -4.34
C SER A 113 7.97 -13.15 -4.23
N LYS A 114 8.69 -13.03 -5.36
CA LYS A 114 10.09 -12.62 -5.38
C LYS A 114 10.17 -11.15 -5.77
N TRP A 115 10.51 -10.31 -4.81
CA TRP A 115 10.52 -8.86 -4.98
C TRP A 115 11.92 -8.30 -5.22
N ALA A 116 12.01 -7.27 -6.05
CA ALA A 116 13.21 -6.49 -6.31
C ALA A 116 13.22 -5.23 -5.41
N LEU A 117 13.30 -5.44 -4.09
CA LEU A 117 13.44 -4.33 -3.15
C LEU A 117 14.89 -3.80 -3.16
N PRO A 118 15.10 -2.47 -3.04
CA PRO A 118 16.42 -1.89 -2.88
C PRO A 118 17.18 -2.44 -1.66
N ASP A 119 18.51 -2.51 -1.74
CA ASP A 119 19.34 -3.14 -0.72
C ASP A 119 19.28 -2.47 0.65
N PHE A 120 19.01 -1.16 0.72
CA PHE A 120 18.88 -0.45 2.00
C PHE A 120 17.69 -0.93 2.85
N PHE A 121 16.72 -1.66 2.27
CA PHE A 121 15.67 -2.33 3.05
C PHE A 121 16.21 -3.48 3.92
N LYS A 122 17.41 -4.00 3.66
CA LYS A 122 18.07 -5.02 4.52
C LYS A 122 18.40 -4.49 5.92
N GLU A 123 18.48 -3.18 6.08
CA GLU A 123 18.81 -2.51 7.34
C GLU A 123 17.63 -2.45 8.32
N THR A 124 16.41 -2.73 7.86
CA THR A 124 15.20 -2.73 8.68
C THR A 124 14.55 -4.10 8.75
N ASN A 125 13.75 -4.31 9.80
CA ASN A 125 12.94 -5.51 9.92
C ASN A 125 11.57 -5.28 9.31
N ILE A 126 11.14 -6.17 8.42
CA ILE A 126 9.83 -6.17 7.79
C ILE A 126 8.96 -7.22 8.50
N SER A 127 7.79 -6.83 9.00
CA SER A 127 6.90 -7.73 9.74
C SER A 127 6.62 -9.02 8.94
N PHE A 128 6.49 -10.14 9.66
CA PHE A 128 6.32 -11.50 9.09
C PHE A 128 7.52 -12.06 8.31
N HIS A 129 8.63 -11.33 8.20
CA HIS A 129 9.84 -11.76 7.51
C HIS A 129 10.99 -11.96 8.49
N LYS A 130 12.03 -12.64 8.00
CA LYS A 130 13.27 -12.92 8.72
C LYS A 130 14.44 -12.52 7.83
N LYS A 131 15.66 -12.50 8.39
CA LYS A 131 16.87 -12.16 7.61
C LYS A 131 17.06 -13.08 6.40
N ASP A 132 16.67 -14.34 6.50
CA ASP A 132 16.74 -15.33 5.41
C ASP A 132 15.65 -15.15 4.33
N SER A 133 14.70 -14.22 4.52
CA SER A 133 13.81 -13.76 3.45
C SER A 133 14.57 -13.04 2.36
N TRP A 134 15.73 -12.45 2.67
CA TRP A 134 16.65 -11.93 1.66
C TRP A 134 17.42 -13.09 1.01
N LYS A 135 17.26 -13.26 -0.30
CA LYS A 135 17.94 -14.26 -1.12
C LYS A 135 18.91 -13.57 -2.06
N ASP A 136 19.72 -14.37 -2.76
CA ASP A 136 20.60 -13.84 -3.79
C ASP A 136 19.76 -13.20 -4.93
N GLY A 137 19.87 -11.88 -5.04
CA GLY A 137 19.17 -11.07 -6.03
C GLY A 137 17.67 -10.85 -5.83
N TYR A 138 17.02 -11.24 -4.73
CA TYR A 138 15.61 -10.89 -4.47
C TYR A 138 15.21 -10.97 -2.99
N PHE A 139 14.11 -10.31 -2.64
CA PHE A 139 13.41 -10.45 -1.36
C PHE A 139 12.23 -11.41 -1.49
N GLN A 140 12.17 -12.45 -0.66
CA GLN A 140 11.06 -13.40 -0.64
C GLN A 140 9.91 -12.85 0.20
N SER A 141 8.87 -12.32 -0.45
CA SER A 141 7.67 -11.85 0.22
C SER A 141 6.90 -13.02 0.84
N ALA A 142 6.34 -12.81 2.02
CA ALA A 142 5.48 -13.76 2.72
C ALA A 142 4.14 -13.91 1.97
N GLY A 143 3.60 -15.13 1.94
CA GLY A 143 2.27 -15.41 1.39
C GLY A 143 1.13 -15.16 2.38
N ARG A 144 1.45 -14.91 3.66
CA ARG A 144 0.50 -14.58 4.74
C ARG A 144 0.76 -13.15 5.21
N GLY A 145 -0.31 -12.39 5.37
CA GLY A 145 -0.28 -10.96 5.70
C GLY A 145 -0.52 -10.11 4.45
N GLN A 146 -1.60 -9.34 4.45
CA GLN A 146 -1.87 -8.33 3.41
C GLN A 146 -1.12 -7.02 3.70
N GLU A 147 -0.47 -6.93 4.86
CA GLU A 147 0.17 -5.71 5.37
C GLU A 147 1.56 -6.06 5.92
N PHE A 148 2.56 -5.27 5.50
CA PHE A 148 3.93 -5.38 5.98
C PHE A 148 4.33 -4.06 6.64
N VAL A 149 4.76 -4.14 7.89
CA VAL A 149 5.13 -2.98 8.71
C VAL A 149 6.63 -3.00 8.92
N MET A 150 7.27 -1.85 8.73
CA MET A 150 8.69 -1.67 8.97
C MET A 150 8.94 -0.28 9.54
N LYS A 151 10.03 -0.13 10.29
CA LYS A 151 10.52 1.21 10.66
C LYS A 151 11.32 1.75 9.48
N ALA A 152 10.94 2.93 8.99
CA ALA A 152 11.68 3.57 7.92
C ALA A 152 13.06 4.05 8.39
N THR A 153 14.08 3.78 7.59
CA THR A 153 15.37 4.48 7.63
C THR A 153 15.27 5.72 6.73
N PRO A 154 16.21 6.69 6.82
CA PRO A 154 16.20 7.85 5.92
C PRO A 154 16.14 7.46 4.43
N GLN A 155 16.86 6.41 4.01
CA GLN A 155 16.82 5.95 2.61
C GLN A 155 15.44 5.37 2.22
N ILE A 156 14.75 4.68 3.15
CA ILE A 156 13.39 4.17 2.90
C ILE A 156 12.39 5.32 2.81
N GLU A 157 12.53 6.33 3.68
CA GLU A 157 11.70 7.52 3.61
C GLU A 157 11.87 8.26 2.29
N GLU A 158 13.12 8.49 1.86
CA GLU A 158 13.44 9.13 0.59
C GLU A 158 12.87 8.34 -0.59
N TRP A 159 13.11 7.03 -0.64
CA TRP A 159 12.54 6.15 -1.65
C TRP A 159 11.01 6.23 -1.72
N ALA A 160 10.33 6.21 -0.58
CA ALA A 160 8.87 6.27 -0.56
C ALA A 160 8.35 7.62 -1.06
N ARG A 161 9.04 8.72 -0.72
CA ARG A 161 8.71 10.08 -1.20
C ARG A 161 8.89 10.19 -2.71
N ASP A 162 9.96 9.63 -3.25
CA ASP A 162 10.26 9.66 -4.68
C ASP A 162 9.25 8.83 -5.47
N ILE A 163 8.95 7.61 -5.01
CA ILE A 163 7.87 6.78 -5.58
C ILE A 163 6.56 7.57 -5.67
N ILE A 164 6.19 8.33 -4.63
CA ILE A 164 4.96 9.11 -4.64
C ILE A 164 5.02 10.27 -5.63
N ARG A 165 6.08 11.08 -5.59
CA ARG A 165 6.23 12.28 -6.43
C ARG A 165 6.29 11.94 -7.92
N GLU A 166 6.94 10.84 -8.27
CA GLU A 166 7.13 10.44 -9.67
C GLU A 166 5.86 9.85 -10.30
N ASN A 167 4.98 9.25 -9.48
CA ASN A 167 3.93 8.37 -9.99
C ASN A 167 2.50 8.80 -9.63
N VAL A 168 2.29 9.84 -8.82
CA VAL A 168 0.92 10.27 -8.50
C VAL A 168 0.13 10.58 -9.76
N ALA A 169 -1.06 10.00 -9.90
CA ALA A 169 -1.95 10.35 -10.99
C ALA A 169 -2.46 11.78 -10.77
N THR A 170 -2.34 12.65 -11.77
CA THR A 170 -3.03 13.94 -11.78
C THR A 170 -4.53 13.69 -11.68
N GLN A 171 -5.16 14.21 -10.61
CA GLN A 171 -6.62 14.20 -10.44
C GLN A 171 -7.28 15.27 -11.31
#